data_AF-A0AAJ0D775-F1
#
_entry.id   AF-A0AAJ0D775-F1
#
_cell.length_a   1.000
_cell.length_b   1.000
_cell.length_c   1.000
_cell.angle_alpha   90.00
_cell.angle_beta   90.00
_cell.angle_gamma   90.00
#
_symmetry.space_group_name_H-M   'P 1'
#
loop_
_entity.id
_entity.type
_entity.pdbx_description
1 polymer ?
#
loop_
_entity_poly.entity_id
_entity_poly.type
_entity_poly.pdbx_seq_one_letter_code
_entity_poly.pdbx_strand_id
1 'polypeptide(L)'
;MKRLTIRTVRNIALGTIIVVTLYILLQSLHLAPKQLETTTRKSLEAISHLTPESLWRSHGSKVMKVTSLFGQDNQLYEGAIRSHEEHNRNHGYDQRVLREKIVSRYWSKPTYLLSTIVEELAKPKELRAEWLMWVGPDVIILNPHVPVEPFLPPEDFSKVNFLGTRDSEGFSAGVFFVRVHEWSVKLLVDVLNAGQSHPEIELATDKSQAAFETVLRSDRFREQVSYQPRLWYNGYQMNTTNFEGVRGDLLVHFHDIGGDKWTAMADTIARTAERKKKWEVPFEETTYEREIADYWDRIRKARRLLGMAQQRTDDNAVYEAVRRLQYATTYEVDDLEKMRGGMIGLQNALRLKGNERIVE
;
A
#
# COMPACT_ATOMS: atom_id res chain seq x y z
N MET A 1 54.43 58.12 -17.38
CA MET A 1 53.35 57.18 -16.99
C MET A 1 52.00 57.74 -17.43
N LYS A 2 51.36 57.15 -18.46
CA LYS A 2 50.03 57.57 -18.92
C LYS A 2 48.96 57.11 -17.90
N ARG A 3 48.22 58.05 -17.30
CA ARG A 3 47.10 57.73 -16.38
C ARG A 3 45.97 57.08 -17.18
N LEU A 4 45.64 55.82 -16.90
CA LEU A 4 44.42 55.20 -17.43
C LEU A 4 43.21 55.98 -16.90
N THR A 5 42.33 56.40 -17.80
CA THR A 5 41.05 57.04 -17.45
C THR A 5 40.12 56.04 -16.77
N ILE A 6 39.31 56.52 -15.83
CA ILE A 6 38.39 55.72 -14.99
C ILE A 6 37.46 54.83 -15.84
N ARG A 7 37.05 55.28 -17.03
CA ARG A 7 36.28 54.47 -18.00
C ARG A 7 37.03 53.23 -18.48
N THR A 8 38.33 53.33 -18.70
CA THR A 8 39.18 52.22 -19.18
C THR A 8 39.35 51.18 -18.08
N VAL A 9 39.55 51.61 -16.84
CA VAL A 9 39.63 50.71 -15.67
C VAL A 9 38.30 49.99 -15.44
N ARG A 10 37.16 50.70 -15.54
CA ARG A 10 35.82 50.12 -15.40
C ARG A 10 35.53 49.08 -16.49
N ASN A 11 35.90 49.35 -17.74
CA ASN A 11 35.67 48.42 -18.83
C ASN A 11 36.54 47.16 -18.73
N ILE A 12 37.79 47.31 -18.25
CA ILE A 12 38.67 46.16 -17.95
C ILE A 12 38.08 45.33 -16.81
N ALA A 13 37.61 45.97 -15.73
CA ALA A 13 36.98 45.28 -14.60
C ALA A 13 35.72 44.51 -15.03
N LEU A 14 34.84 45.12 -15.83
CA LEU A 14 33.63 44.47 -16.32
C LEU A 14 33.96 43.28 -17.24
N GLY A 15 34.93 43.45 -18.14
CA GLY A 15 35.39 42.36 -19.01
C GLY A 15 35.95 41.19 -18.22
N THR A 16 36.70 41.48 -17.15
CA THR A 16 37.29 40.46 -16.29
C THR A 16 36.22 39.68 -15.52
N ILE A 17 35.21 40.38 -14.97
CA ILE A 17 34.08 39.75 -14.26
C ILE A 17 33.29 38.84 -15.20
N ILE A 18 33.01 39.26 -16.44
CA ILE A 18 32.29 38.45 -17.42
C ILE A 18 33.07 37.17 -17.75
N VAL A 19 34.37 37.29 -18.00
CA VAL A 19 35.24 36.14 -18.33
C VAL A 19 35.33 35.16 -17.16
N VAL A 20 35.48 35.65 -15.93
CA VAL A 20 35.51 34.80 -14.73
C VAL A 20 34.17 34.11 -14.51
N THR A 21 33.06 34.83 -14.66
CA THR A 21 31.71 34.25 -14.52
C THR A 21 31.45 33.19 -15.58
N LEU A 22 31.82 33.44 -16.84
CA LEU A 22 31.67 32.47 -17.93
C LEU A 22 32.54 31.23 -17.68
N TYR A 23 33.77 31.42 -17.19
CA TYR A 23 34.67 30.32 -16.86
C TYR A 23 34.11 29.44 -15.74
N ILE A 24 33.57 30.04 -14.68
CA ILE A 24 32.92 29.31 -13.58
C ILE A 24 31.68 28.55 -14.08
N LEU A 25 30.88 29.17 -14.95
CA LEU A 25 29.68 28.55 -15.53
C LEU A 25 30.03 27.38 -16.48
N LEU A 26 31.10 27.51 -17.27
CA LEU A 26 31.59 26.43 -18.13
C LEU A 26 32.17 25.27 -17.33
N GLN A 27 32.87 25.57 -16.22
CA GLN A 27 33.38 24.57 -15.28
C GLN A 27 32.23 23.83 -14.57
N SER A 28 31.18 24.54 -14.13
CA SER A 28 30.04 23.90 -13.46
C SER A 28 29.25 22.96 -14.38
N LEU A 29 29.14 23.29 -15.68
CA LEU A 29 28.52 22.42 -16.68
C LEU A 29 29.37 21.17 -17.03
N HIS A 30 30.69 21.21 -16.85
CA HIS A 30 31.58 20.04 -17.07
C HIS A 30 31.74 19.16 -15.83
N LEU A 31 31.65 19.72 -14.63
CA LEU A 31 31.81 18.99 -13.37
C LEU A 31 30.51 18.29 -12.92
N ALA A 32 29.34 18.87 -13.19
CA ALA A 32 28.06 18.35 -12.69
C ALA A 32 27.69 16.94 -13.18
N PRO A 33 27.81 16.56 -14.48
CA PRO A 33 27.40 15.23 -14.92
C PRO A 33 28.39 14.16 -14.45
N LYS A 34 29.69 14.40 -14.63
CA LYS A 34 30.73 13.42 -14.33
C LYS A 34 30.96 13.22 -12.84
N GLN A 35 30.96 14.27 -12.01
CA GLN A 35 31.10 14.08 -10.57
C GLN A 35 29.85 13.46 -9.96
N LEU A 36 28.64 13.81 -10.43
CA LEU A 36 27.42 13.18 -9.95
C LEU A 36 27.39 11.70 -10.34
N GLU A 37 27.73 11.34 -11.57
CA GLU A 37 27.78 9.95 -12.02
C GLU A 37 28.88 9.15 -11.32
N THR A 38 30.08 9.73 -11.16
CA THR A 38 31.21 9.06 -10.49
C THR A 38 30.97 8.92 -8.99
N THR A 39 30.37 9.93 -8.33
CA THR A 39 30.04 9.87 -6.90
C THR A 39 28.88 8.90 -6.68
N THR A 40 27.86 8.91 -7.54
CA THR A 40 26.76 7.93 -7.48
C THR A 40 27.26 6.52 -7.68
N ARG A 41 28.14 6.30 -8.68
CA ARG A 41 28.76 4.99 -8.92
C ARG A 41 29.65 4.55 -7.76
N LYS A 42 30.50 5.43 -7.22
CA LYS A 42 31.36 5.10 -6.05
C LYS A 42 30.54 4.85 -4.78
N SER A 43 29.45 5.57 -4.58
CA SER A 43 28.52 5.32 -3.48
C SER A 43 27.78 4.00 -3.67
N LEU A 44 27.35 3.67 -4.88
CA LEU A 44 26.74 2.37 -5.21
C LEU A 44 27.73 1.20 -5.06
N GLU A 45 28.98 1.37 -5.52
CA GLU A 45 30.07 0.41 -5.31
C GLU A 45 30.36 0.25 -3.81
N ALA A 46 30.42 1.34 -3.04
CA ALA A 46 30.60 1.29 -1.59
C ALA A 46 29.43 0.58 -0.88
N ILE A 47 28.18 0.83 -1.29
CA ILE A 47 26.99 0.11 -0.77
C ILE A 47 27.06 -1.38 -1.12
N SER A 48 27.49 -1.72 -2.34
CA SER A 48 27.63 -3.11 -2.78
C SER A 48 28.77 -3.86 -2.06
N HIS A 49 29.83 -3.15 -1.66
CA HIS A 49 30.95 -3.72 -0.90
C HIS A 49 30.72 -3.76 0.62
N LEU A 50 29.71 -3.04 1.13
CA LEU A 50 29.33 -3.05 2.55
C LEU A 50 28.34 -4.17 2.93
N THR A 51 27.82 -4.92 1.96
CA THR A 51 26.85 -5.99 2.21
C THR A 51 27.32 -7.29 1.57
N PRO A 52 28.08 -8.15 2.29
CA PRO A 52 28.35 -9.49 1.79
C PRO A 52 27.01 -10.19 1.49
N GLU A 53 26.90 -10.84 0.33
CA GLU A 53 25.71 -11.61 -0.09
C GLU A 53 25.21 -12.58 1.00
N SER A 54 26.08 -12.97 1.93
CA SER A 54 25.78 -13.78 3.11
C SER A 54 24.92 -13.11 4.20
N LEU A 55 24.62 -11.80 4.11
CA LEU A 55 23.74 -11.11 5.07
C LEU A 55 22.25 -11.22 4.68
N TRP A 56 21.96 -11.48 3.42
CA TRP A 56 20.60 -11.54 2.91
C TRP A 56 20.09 -12.98 3.03
N ARG A 57 19.20 -13.24 3.98
CA ARG A 57 18.42 -14.49 3.98
C ARG A 57 17.38 -14.41 2.86
N SER A 58 17.22 -15.49 2.09
CA SER A 58 16.09 -15.57 1.16
C SER A 58 14.80 -15.59 1.96
N HIS A 59 13.84 -14.74 1.60
CA HIS A 59 12.51 -14.82 2.20
C HIS A 59 11.85 -16.10 1.69
N GLY A 60 11.38 -16.95 2.60
CA GLY A 60 10.59 -18.13 2.24
C GLY A 60 9.21 -17.76 1.69
N SER A 61 8.71 -16.58 2.05
CA SER A 61 7.40 -16.04 1.62
C SER A 61 7.54 -14.71 0.86
N LYS A 62 6.53 -14.44 0.02
CA LYS A 62 6.38 -13.19 -0.74
C LYS A 62 6.04 -11.98 0.13
N VAL A 63 5.55 -12.19 1.36
CA VAL A 63 4.99 -11.14 2.22
C VAL A 63 5.82 -10.94 3.47
N MET A 64 6.15 -9.68 3.76
CA MET A 64 6.68 -9.24 5.05
C MET A 64 5.61 -8.44 5.80
N LYS A 65 5.38 -8.76 7.07
CA LYS A 65 4.49 -7.96 7.92
C LYS A 65 5.23 -6.78 8.54
N VAL A 66 4.59 -5.63 8.57
CA VAL A 66 5.16 -4.40 9.11
C VAL A 66 4.18 -3.78 10.09
N THR A 67 4.68 -3.40 11.26
CA THR A 67 3.89 -2.72 12.29
C THR A 67 4.75 -1.72 13.06
N SER A 68 4.12 -0.94 13.94
CA SER A 68 4.79 0.00 14.83
C SER A 68 4.18 -0.04 16.21
N LEU A 69 5.02 -0.18 17.23
CA LEU A 69 4.64 -0.06 18.63
C LEU A 69 5.80 0.61 19.37
N PHE A 70 5.60 1.85 19.79
CA PHE A 70 6.57 2.67 20.50
C PHE A 70 5.85 3.57 21.52
N GLY A 71 6.56 4.04 22.53
CA GLY A 71 6.00 4.83 23.62
C GLY A 71 5.83 4.01 24.89
N GLN A 72 4.73 4.22 25.62
CA GLN A 72 4.46 3.48 26.86
C GLN A 72 4.20 2.00 26.57
N ASP A 73 4.74 1.14 27.43
CA ASP A 73 4.54 -0.29 27.38
C ASP A 73 3.05 -0.64 27.41
N ASN A 74 2.61 -1.46 26.45
CA ASN A 74 1.24 -1.95 26.37
C ASN A 74 1.23 -3.45 26.11
N GLN A 75 0.98 -4.23 27.16
CA GLN A 75 1.01 -5.69 27.11
C GLN A 75 -0.06 -6.30 26.18
N LEU A 76 -1.17 -5.59 25.93
CA LEU A 76 -2.20 -6.05 25.00
C LEU A 76 -1.75 -5.89 23.55
N TYR A 77 -1.12 -4.76 23.21
CA TYR A 77 -0.50 -4.58 21.89
C TYR A 77 0.66 -5.55 21.68
N GLU A 78 1.49 -5.81 22.69
CA GLU A 78 2.50 -6.86 22.59
C GLU A 78 1.88 -8.25 22.42
N GLY A 79 0.75 -8.54 23.06
CA GLY A 79 0.00 -9.77 22.86
C GLY A 79 -0.53 -9.91 21.42
N ALA A 80 -1.06 -8.83 20.85
CA ALA A 80 -1.48 -8.79 19.46
C ALA A 80 -0.29 -9.05 18.51
N ILE A 81 0.84 -8.38 18.72
CA ILE A 81 2.08 -8.59 17.95
C ILE A 81 2.55 -10.05 18.04
N ARG A 82 2.52 -10.67 19.23
CA ARG A 82 2.87 -12.09 19.40
C ARG A 82 1.96 -13.04 18.62
N SER A 83 0.67 -12.71 18.48
CA SER A 83 -0.25 -13.50 17.63
C SER A 83 0.19 -13.49 16.16
N HIS A 84 0.71 -12.38 15.67
CA HIS A 84 1.31 -12.31 14.33
C HIS A 84 2.62 -13.07 14.26
N GLU A 85 3.48 -12.99 15.28
CA GLU A 85 4.72 -13.78 15.31
C GLU A 85 4.46 -15.29 15.26
N GLU A 86 3.42 -15.79 15.92
CA GLU A 86 2.98 -17.19 15.81
C GLU A 86 2.52 -17.53 14.40
N HIS A 87 1.65 -16.72 13.81
CA HIS A 87 1.22 -16.89 12.44
C HIS A 87 2.39 -16.89 11.44
N ASN A 88 3.35 -15.99 11.64
CA ASN A 88 4.53 -15.88 10.79
C ASN A 88 5.42 -17.12 10.87
N ARG A 89 5.58 -17.72 12.05
CA ARG A 89 6.31 -19.00 12.19
C ARG A 89 5.63 -20.13 11.43
N ASN A 90 4.30 -20.15 11.37
CA ASN A 90 3.56 -21.20 10.69
C ASN A 90 3.68 -21.11 9.17
N HIS A 91 3.80 -19.90 8.62
CA HIS A 91 3.78 -19.66 7.17
C HIS A 91 5.11 -19.16 6.59
N GLY A 92 6.13 -18.97 7.43
CA GLY A 92 7.45 -18.49 7.00
C GLY A 92 7.50 -17.01 6.62
N TYR A 93 6.66 -16.17 7.23
CA TYR A 93 6.70 -14.71 7.04
C TYR A 93 7.79 -14.05 7.89
N ASP A 94 8.37 -12.98 7.38
CA ASP A 94 9.17 -12.05 8.18
C ASP A 94 8.28 -10.95 8.77
N GLN A 95 8.73 -10.39 9.91
CA GLN A 95 8.06 -9.27 10.56
C GLN A 95 9.03 -8.20 11.01
N ARG A 96 8.65 -6.94 10.77
CA ARG A 96 9.36 -5.77 11.27
C ARG A 96 8.45 -4.95 12.17
N VAL A 97 8.95 -4.61 13.35
CA VAL A 97 8.27 -3.75 14.31
C VAL A 97 9.09 -2.48 14.51
N LEU A 98 8.53 -1.32 14.19
CA LEU A 98 9.13 -0.04 14.59
C LEU A 98 8.92 0.14 16.10
N ARG A 99 10.01 0.02 16.86
CA ARG A 99 10.02 0.12 18.33
C ARG A 99 10.32 1.52 18.85
N GLU A 100 10.87 2.39 18.00
CA GLU A 100 11.28 3.75 18.36
C GLU A 100 10.50 4.81 17.59
N LYS A 101 10.22 5.93 18.25
CA LYS A 101 9.56 7.06 17.62
C LYS A 101 10.55 7.83 16.75
N ILE A 102 10.40 7.74 15.43
CA ILE A 102 11.27 8.42 14.46
C ILE A 102 10.76 9.81 14.03
N VAL A 103 9.43 10.00 13.97
CA VAL A 103 8.78 11.28 13.63
C VAL A 103 7.50 11.44 14.47
N SER A 104 6.67 12.45 14.19
CA SER A 104 5.37 12.57 14.85
C SER A 104 4.53 11.29 14.65
N ARG A 105 3.68 10.95 15.62
CA ARG A 105 2.96 9.67 15.65
C ARG A 105 2.22 9.37 14.35
N TYR A 106 1.58 10.38 13.76
CA TYR A 106 0.83 10.23 12.51
C TYR A 106 1.75 9.92 11.31
N TRP A 107 2.94 10.53 11.25
CA TRP A 107 3.84 10.35 10.11
C TRP A 107 4.75 9.13 10.23
N SER A 108 4.79 8.45 11.39
CA SER A 108 5.65 7.28 11.60
C SER A 108 5.32 6.12 10.65
N LYS A 109 4.04 5.84 10.38
CA LYS A 109 3.59 4.78 9.48
C LYS A 109 4.12 4.97 8.05
N PRO A 110 3.81 6.07 7.34
CA PRO A 110 4.31 6.25 5.98
C PRO A 110 5.84 6.39 5.91
N THR A 111 6.47 7.01 6.92
CA THR A 111 7.94 7.12 6.98
C THR A 111 8.61 5.75 7.09
N TYR A 112 8.10 4.89 7.97
CA TYR A 112 8.66 3.57 8.19
C TYR A 112 8.41 2.58 7.05
N LEU A 113 7.23 2.67 6.43
CA LEU A 113 6.96 1.95 5.19
C LEU A 113 7.92 2.38 4.08
N LEU A 114 8.18 3.68 3.95
CA LEU A 114 9.10 4.20 2.92
C LEU A 114 10.52 3.67 3.14
N SER A 115 11.04 3.73 4.37
CA SER A 115 12.37 3.19 4.67
C SER A 115 12.43 1.69 4.40
N THR A 116 11.41 0.93 4.82
CA THR A 116 11.34 -0.52 4.60
C THR A 116 11.32 -0.87 3.11
N ILE A 117 10.51 -0.17 2.30
CA ILE A 117 10.46 -0.41 0.85
C ILE A 117 11.79 -0.08 0.18
N VAL A 118 12.45 1.02 0.56
CA VAL A 118 13.77 1.39 0.01
C VAL A 118 14.82 0.32 0.35
N GLU A 119 14.83 -0.19 1.58
CA GLU A 119 15.72 -1.27 2.00
C GLU A 119 15.45 -2.57 1.22
N GLU A 120 14.19 -2.96 1.01
CA GLU A 120 13.85 -4.14 0.20
C GLU A 120 14.19 -3.94 -1.29
N LEU A 121 14.00 -2.74 -1.84
CA LEU A 121 14.36 -2.43 -3.23
C LEU A 121 15.88 -2.47 -3.48
N ALA A 122 16.70 -2.26 -2.44
CA ALA A 122 18.15 -2.34 -2.52
C ALA A 122 18.68 -3.79 -2.58
N LYS A 123 17.85 -4.78 -2.24
CA LYS A 123 18.20 -6.21 -2.32
C LYS A 123 17.97 -6.75 -3.74
N PRO A 124 18.67 -7.84 -4.14
CA PRO A 124 18.31 -8.63 -5.32
C PRO A 124 16.84 -9.06 -5.29
N LYS A 125 16.21 -9.18 -6.47
CA LYS A 125 14.76 -9.44 -6.59
C LYS A 125 14.36 -10.75 -5.92
N GLU A 126 15.24 -11.74 -5.95
CA GLU A 126 15.06 -13.09 -5.40
C GLU A 126 15.18 -13.12 -3.87
N LEU A 127 15.75 -12.06 -3.27
CA LEU A 127 16.03 -11.97 -1.84
C LEU A 127 15.17 -10.94 -1.12
N ARG A 128 14.33 -10.17 -1.83
CA ARG A 128 13.48 -9.15 -1.24
C ARG A 128 12.05 -9.64 -1.06
N ALA A 129 11.34 -9.07 -0.09
CA ALA A 129 9.88 -9.23 -0.03
C ALA A 129 9.22 -8.67 -1.31
N GLU A 130 8.16 -9.30 -1.80
CA GLU A 130 7.37 -8.77 -2.91
C GLU A 130 6.32 -7.76 -2.42
N TRP A 131 5.77 -8.01 -1.23
CA TRP A 131 4.71 -7.22 -0.61
C TRP A 131 4.98 -6.97 0.86
N LEU A 132 4.61 -5.77 1.31
CA LEU A 132 4.51 -5.46 2.73
C LEU A 132 3.04 -5.46 3.14
N MET A 133 2.71 -6.17 4.21
CA MET A 133 1.40 -6.09 4.87
C MET A 133 1.54 -5.19 6.11
N TRP A 134 0.95 -3.99 6.06
CA TRP A 134 0.84 -3.18 7.26
C TRP A 134 -0.24 -3.74 8.17
N VAL A 135 0.05 -3.90 9.46
CA VAL A 135 -0.91 -4.28 10.49
C VAL A 135 -0.80 -3.34 11.70
N GLY A 136 -1.93 -2.77 12.12
CA GLY A 136 -2.00 -1.98 13.35
C GLY A 136 -1.62 -2.82 14.59
N PRO A 137 -1.10 -2.19 15.66
CA PRO A 137 -0.74 -2.89 16.91
C PRO A 137 -1.97 -3.41 17.67
N ASP A 138 -3.17 -3.04 17.23
CA ASP A 138 -4.47 -3.42 17.73
C ASP A 138 -5.20 -4.43 16.81
N VAL A 139 -4.44 -5.20 16.04
CA VAL A 139 -4.96 -6.25 15.15
C VAL A 139 -4.47 -7.61 15.65
N ILE A 140 -5.39 -8.54 15.91
CA ILE A 140 -5.09 -9.87 16.48
C ILE A 140 -5.42 -10.94 15.44
N ILE A 141 -4.50 -11.90 15.25
CA ILE A 141 -4.76 -13.11 14.45
C ILE A 141 -5.72 -14.03 15.21
N LEU A 142 -6.81 -14.41 14.56
CA LEU A 142 -7.83 -15.33 15.07
C LEU A 142 -7.60 -16.76 14.59
N ASN A 143 -7.26 -16.92 13.32
CA ASN A 143 -7.05 -18.22 12.69
C ASN A 143 -5.62 -18.30 12.11
N PRO A 144 -4.69 -18.98 12.80
CA PRO A 144 -3.31 -19.04 12.37
C PRO A 144 -3.09 -19.95 11.15
N HIS A 145 -4.11 -20.68 10.67
CA HIS A 145 -4.01 -21.56 9.49
C HIS A 145 -4.28 -20.85 8.16
N VAL A 146 -4.78 -19.61 8.17
CA VAL A 146 -5.07 -18.86 6.94
C VAL A 146 -3.81 -18.11 6.48
N PRO A 147 -3.18 -18.48 5.35
CA PRO A 147 -2.06 -17.71 4.79
C PRO A 147 -2.54 -16.37 4.22
N VAL A 148 -1.62 -15.41 4.04
CA VAL A 148 -1.95 -14.09 3.46
C VAL A 148 -1.73 -13.99 1.95
N GLU A 149 -0.95 -14.90 1.35
CA GLU A 149 -0.70 -14.92 -0.10
C GLU A 149 -1.96 -14.99 -0.96
N PRO A 150 -3.02 -15.73 -0.59
CA PRO A 150 -4.23 -15.78 -1.40
C PRO A 150 -4.87 -14.41 -1.64
N PHE A 151 -4.71 -13.45 -0.72
CA PHE A 151 -5.27 -12.10 -0.89
C PHE A 151 -4.52 -11.27 -1.95
N LEU A 152 -3.29 -11.65 -2.31
CA LEU A 152 -2.48 -10.90 -3.26
C LEU A 152 -3.07 -10.97 -4.69
N PRO A 153 -2.74 -10.00 -5.57
CA PRO A 153 -3.20 -10.02 -6.94
C PRO A 153 -2.59 -11.21 -7.71
N PRO A 154 -3.38 -11.92 -8.53
CA PRO A 154 -2.84 -12.92 -9.44
C PRO A 154 -2.02 -12.25 -10.56
N GLU A 155 -1.26 -13.06 -11.32
CA GLU A 155 -0.29 -12.55 -12.30
C GLU A 155 -0.88 -11.60 -13.35
N ASP A 156 -2.12 -11.85 -13.78
CA ASP A 156 -2.85 -11.02 -14.74
C ASP A 156 -3.33 -9.66 -14.16
N PHE A 157 -3.08 -9.43 -12.87
CA PHE A 157 -3.29 -8.17 -12.16
C PHE A 157 -1.98 -7.55 -11.65
N SER A 158 -0.85 -7.85 -12.30
CA SER A 158 0.50 -7.36 -11.95
C SER A 158 0.68 -5.84 -11.89
N LYS A 159 -0.27 -5.04 -12.40
CA LYS A 159 -0.28 -3.57 -12.26
C LYS A 159 -0.77 -3.08 -10.88
N VAL A 160 -1.46 -3.92 -10.12
CA VAL A 160 -1.91 -3.59 -8.77
C VAL A 160 -0.70 -3.54 -7.85
N ASN A 161 -0.51 -2.41 -7.19
CA ASN A 161 0.59 -2.16 -6.26
C ASN A 161 0.11 -1.83 -4.84
N PHE A 162 -1.21 -1.69 -4.64
CA PHE A 162 -1.82 -1.45 -3.34
C PHE A 162 -3.13 -2.23 -3.20
N LEU A 163 -3.30 -2.91 -2.08
CA LEU A 163 -4.55 -3.55 -1.66
C LEU A 163 -5.01 -2.93 -0.34
N GLY A 164 -6.18 -2.31 -0.34
CA GLY A 164 -6.77 -1.72 0.85
C GLY A 164 -8.15 -2.27 1.14
N THR A 165 -8.73 -1.84 2.23
CA THR A 165 -10.15 -2.07 2.55
C THR A 165 -10.82 -0.75 2.85
N ARG A 166 -12.15 -0.74 2.80
CA ARG A 166 -12.93 0.45 3.13
C ARG A 166 -14.03 0.18 4.14
N ASP A 167 -14.38 1.25 4.84
CA ASP A 167 -15.55 1.33 5.71
C ASP A 167 -16.41 2.54 5.32
N SER A 168 -17.36 2.91 6.19
CA SER A 168 -18.26 4.05 5.95
C SER A 168 -17.54 5.39 5.82
N GLU A 169 -16.31 5.51 6.33
CA GLU A 169 -15.52 6.75 6.29
C GLU A 169 -14.56 6.79 5.10
N GLY A 170 -14.32 5.67 4.41
CA GLY A 170 -13.43 5.60 3.27
C GLY A 170 -12.34 4.56 3.47
N PHE A 171 -11.09 4.91 3.18
CA PHE A 171 -9.97 3.97 3.31
C PHE A 171 -9.66 3.71 4.77
N SER A 172 -9.59 2.43 5.16
CA SER A 172 -9.14 2.04 6.50
C SER A 172 -7.63 1.77 6.52
N ALA A 173 -6.88 2.55 7.29
CA ALA A 173 -5.42 2.44 7.40
C ALA A 173 -4.95 1.45 8.48
N GLY A 174 -5.84 0.58 8.97
CA GLY A 174 -5.55 -0.44 9.98
C GLY A 174 -4.77 -1.63 9.42
N VAL A 175 -5.24 -2.18 8.29
CA VAL A 175 -4.58 -3.28 7.57
C VAL A 175 -4.63 -3.04 6.07
N PHE A 176 -3.49 -3.13 5.39
CA PHE A 176 -3.39 -3.02 3.93
C PHE A 176 -2.10 -3.65 3.41
N PHE A 177 -2.04 -3.91 2.11
CA PHE A 177 -0.85 -4.39 1.43
C PHE A 177 -0.30 -3.34 0.47
N VAL A 178 1.01 -3.17 0.45
CA VAL A 178 1.73 -2.31 -0.48
C VAL A 178 2.89 -3.08 -1.09
N ARG A 179 3.01 -3.05 -2.42
CA ARG A 179 4.05 -3.79 -3.12
C ARG A 179 5.42 -3.14 -2.91
N VAL A 180 6.47 -3.94 -2.83
CA VAL A 180 7.86 -3.45 -2.92
C VAL A 180 8.14 -3.06 -4.36
N HIS A 181 7.88 -1.78 -4.69
CA HIS A 181 7.91 -1.25 -6.05
C HIS A 181 8.20 0.26 -6.04
N GLU A 182 8.81 0.77 -7.12
CA GLU A 182 9.09 2.22 -7.28
C GLU A 182 7.81 3.07 -7.20
N TRP A 183 6.69 2.53 -7.67
CA TRP A 183 5.38 3.18 -7.53
C TRP A 183 5.03 3.47 -6.07
N SER A 184 5.31 2.52 -5.17
CA SER A 184 5.01 2.65 -3.74
C SER A 184 5.91 3.69 -3.07
N VAL A 185 7.16 3.82 -3.54
CA VAL A 185 8.05 4.92 -3.12
C VAL A 185 7.43 6.27 -3.49
N LYS A 186 6.97 6.43 -4.73
CA LYS A 186 6.30 7.67 -5.20
C LYS A 186 5.02 7.95 -4.40
N LEU A 187 4.22 6.91 -4.13
CA LEU A 187 3.02 7.01 -3.32
C LEU A 187 3.35 7.56 -1.92
N LEU A 188 4.32 6.95 -1.22
CA LEU A 188 4.63 7.32 0.15
C LEU A 188 5.28 8.70 0.27
N VAL A 189 6.08 9.10 -0.73
CA VAL A 189 6.59 10.48 -0.82
C VAL A 189 5.41 11.47 -0.95
N ASP A 190 4.45 11.19 -1.83
CA ASP A 190 3.27 12.04 -1.97
C ASP A 190 2.40 12.05 -0.70
N VAL A 191 2.25 10.91 -0.01
CA VAL A 191 1.56 10.82 1.30
C VAL A 191 2.23 11.68 2.37
N LEU A 192 3.57 11.65 2.45
CA LEU A 192 4.32 12.47 3.41
C LEU A 192 4.21 13.97 3.09
N ASN A 193 4.09 14.32 1.81
CA ASN A 193 3.91 15.70 1.36
C ASN A 193 2.45 16.18 1.45
N ALA A 194 1.48 15.26 1.56
CA ALA A 194 0.06 15.58 1.50
C ALA A 194 -0.36 16.59 2.57
N GLY A 195 0.13 16.45 3.81
CA GLY A 195 -0.21 17.37 4.91
C GLY A 195 0.14 18.85 4.64
N GLN A 196 1.14 19.13 3.80
CA GLN A 196 1.47 20.50 3.40
C GLN A 196 0.57 21.03 2.27
N SER A 197 0.09 20.14 1.41
CA SER A 197 -0.66 20.50 0.20
C SER A 197 -2.18 20.47 0.41
N HIS A 198 -2.63 19.87 1.51
CA HIS A 198 -4.03 19.59 1.81
C HIS A 198 -4.36 19.98 3.27
N PRO A 199 -4.73 21.24 3.52
CA PRO A 199 -5.02 21.73 4.86
C PRO A 199 -6.08 20.94 5.63
N GLU A 200 -7.01 20.28 4.93
CA GLU A 200 -8.02 19.40 5.49
C GLU A 200 -7.44 18.19 6.25
N ILE A 201 -6.26 17.70 5.86
CA ILE A 201 -5.57 16.59 6.53
C ILE A 201 -5.15 17.00 7.94
N GLU A 202 -4.77 18.26 8.14
CA GLU A 202 -4.34 18.75 9.44
C GLU A 202 -5.49 18.81 10.47
N LEU A 203 -6.73 18.82 9.99
CA LEU A 203 -7.95 18.79 10.80
C LEU A 203 -8.48 17.37 11.04
N ALA A 204 -7.94 16.36 10.36
CA ALA A 204 -8.40 14.98 10.49
C ALA A 204 -7.96 14.35 11.83
N THR A 205 -8.83 13.50 12.39
CA THR A 205 -8.55 12.72 13.60
C THR A 205 -7.37 11.78 13.40
N ASP A 206 -7.35 11.04 12.29
CA ASP A 206 -6.19 10.29 11.81
C ASP A 206 -5.62 10.95 10.55
N LYS A 207 -4.61 11.80 10.74
CA LYS A 207 -3.92 12.49 9.64
C LYS A 207 -3.23 11.53 8.67
N SER A 208 -2.74 10.39 9.16
CA SER A 208 -2.09 9.40 8.29
C SER A 208 -3.10 8.76 7.35
N GLN A 209 -4.26 8.35 7.89
CA GLN A 209 -5.32 7.75 7.10
C GLN A 209 -5.84 8.73 6.06
N ALA A 210 -6.14 9.98 6.46
CA ALA A 210 -6.58 11.02 5.56
C ALA A 210 -5.56 11.29 4.43
N ALA A 211 -4.27 11.33 4.74
CA ALA A 211 -3.22 11.50 3.74
C ALA A 211 -3.14 10.34 2.74
N PHE A 212 -3.20 9.09 3.22
CA PHE A 212 -3.28 7.92 2.33
C PHE A 212 -4.52 8.00 1.44
N GLU A 213 -5.68 8.27 2.01
CA GLU A 213 -6.94 8.33 1.27
C GLU A 213 -6.92 9.38 0.15
N THR A 214 -6.45 10.59 0.45
CA THR A 214 -6.30 11.66 -0.54
C THR A 214 -5.40 11.24 -1.70
N VAL A 215 -4.22 10.68 -1.40
CA VAL A 215 -3.23 10.34 -2.43
C VAL A 215 -3.67 9.12 -3.24
N LEU A 216 -4.22 8.07 -2.60
CA LEU A 216 -4.71 6.86 -3.26
C LEU A 216 -5.88 7.13 -4.22
N ARG A 217 -6.63 8.22 -4.01
CA ARG A 217 -7.74 8.65 -4.87
C ARG A 217 -7.30 9.48 -6.07
N SER A 218 -6.08 10.01 -6.08
CA SER A 218 -5.59 10.83 -7.18
C SER A 218 -5.38 10.03 -8.46
N ASP A 219 -5.55 10.67 -9.62
CA ASP A 219 -5.39 10.06 -10.94
C ASP A 219 -4.01 9.40 -11.13
N ARG A 220 -2.98 9.92 -10.44
CA ARG A 220 -1.61 9.39 -10.48
C ARG A 220 -1.49 7.98 -9.93
N PHE A 221 -2.29 7.62 -8.92
CA PHE A 221 -2.14 6.37 -8.18
C PHE A 221 -3.34 5.44 -8.36
N ARG A 222 -4.53 6.00 -8.61
CA ARG A 222 -5.81 5.28 -8.50
C ARG A 222 -5.90 3.98 -9.29
N GLU A 223 -5.34 3.92 -10.49
CA GLU A 223 -5.42 2.76 -11.37
C GLU A 223 -4.69 1.51 -10.83
N GLN A 224 -3.80 1.67 -9.86
CA GLN A 224 -2.97 0.61 -9.29
C GLN A 224 -3.42 0.21 -7.87
N VAL A 225 -4.56 0.75 -7.44
CA VAL A 225 -5.18 0.51 -6.13
C VAL A 225 -6.41 -0.38 -6.30
N SER A 226 -6.45 -1.51 -5.59
CA SER A 226 -7.65 -2.35 -5.48
C SER A 226 -8.15 -2.35 -4.04
N TYR A 227 -9.46 -2.21 -3.86
CA TYR A 227 -10.09 -2.39 -2.55
C TYR A 227 -10.70 -3.78 -2.48
N GLN A 228 -10.46 -4.52 -1.40
CA GLN A 228 -11.01 -5.85 -1.20
C GLN A 228 -12.05 -5.83 -0.07
N PRO A 229 -12.92 -6.85 0.00
CA PRO A 229 -13.87 -7.00 1.10
C PRO A 229 -13.18 -6.87 2.45
N ARG A 230 -13.66 -5.92 3.27
CA ARG A 230 -13.01 -5.57 4.54
C ARG A 230 -12.91 -6.74 5.51
N LEU A 231 -13.92 -7.60 5.54
CA LEU A 231 -13.96 -8.78 6.42
C LEU A 231 -12.83 -9.78 6.15
N TRP A 232 -12.17 -9.72 5.00
CA TRP A 232 -11.11 -10.68 4.71
C TRP A 232 -9.89 -10.54 5.61
N TYR A 233 -9.49 -9.31 5.92
CA TYR A 233 -8.28 -9.05 6.72
C TYR A 233 -8.35 -7.72 7.48
N ASN A 234 -9.54 -7.18 7.71
CA ASN A 234 -9.74 -5.94 8.48
C ASN A 234 -11.16 -5.89 9.10
N GLY A 235 -11.70 -7.03 9.52
CA GLY A 235 -12.99 -7.10 10.22
C GLY A 235 -12.93 -6.42 11.59
N TYR A 236 -13.96 -5.68 11.96
CA TYR A 236 -13.95 -4.85 13.17
C TYR A 236 -14.57 -5.57 14.37
N GLN A 237 -14.04 -5.26 15.55
CA GLN A 237 -14.73 -5.55 16.80
C GLN A 237 -16.03 -4.73 16.88
N MET A 238 -17.14 -5.38 17.24
CA MET A 238 -18.44 -4.72 17.37
C MET A 238 -18.76 -4.34 18.81
N ASN A 239 -18.42 -5.21 19.76
CA ASN A 239 -18.59 -4.98 21.20
C ASN A 239 -17.58 -5.81 22.01
N THR A 240 -17.67 -5.89 23.34
CA THR A 240 -16.73 -6.68 24.17
C THR A 240 -16.63 -8.16 23.82
N THR A 241 -17.65 -8.76 23.21
CA THR A 241 -17.77 -10.21 22.98
C THR A 241 -17.91 -10.63 21.52
N ASN A 242 -18.31 -9.72 20.63
CA ASN A 242 -18.60 -9.98 19.22
C ASN A 242 -17.77 -9.08 18.30
N PHE A 243 -17.39 -9.64 17.16
CA PHE A 243 -16.85 -8.93 15.99
C PHE A 243 -17.66 -9.31 14.76
N GLU A 244 -17.50 -8.59 13.66
CA GLU A 244 -18.28 -8.80 12.42
C GLU A 244 -18.03 -10.16 11.75
N GLY A 245 -16.91 -10.78 12.11
CA GLY A 245 -16.43 -12.01 11.50
C GLY A 245 -17.09 -13.27 12.01
N VAL A 246 -16.78 -14.38 11.34
CA VAL A 246 -17.27 -15.72 11.62
C VAL A 246 -16.11 -16.68 11.91
N ARG A 247 -16.47 -17.88 12.37
CA ARG A 247 -15.48 -18.95 12.61
C ARG A 247 -14.67 -19.21 11.33
N GLY A 248 -13.35 -19.12 11.43
CA GLY A 248 -12.43 -19.32 10.32
C GLY A 248 -11.78 -18.05 9.79
N ASP A 249 -12.29 -16.88 10.16
CA ASP A 249 -11.72 -15.60 9.73
C ASP A 249 -10.28 -15.40 10.25
N LEU A 250 -9.45 -14.75 9.43
CA LEU A 250 -8.02 -14.58 9.67
C LEU A 250 -7.74 -13.75 10.93
N LEU A 251 -8.35 -12.58 11.05
CA LEU A 251 -7.99 -11.60 12.06
C LEU A 251 -9.16 -10.69 12.44
N VAL A 252 -9.00 -9.98 13.56
CA VAL A 252 -9.90 -8.91 13.98
C VAL A 252 -9.11 -7.65 14.33
N HIS A 253 -9.65 -6.50 13.95
CA HIS A 253 -9.11 -5.18 14.23
C HIS A 253 -9.94 -4.50 15.31
N PHE A 254 -9.28 -4.14 16.42
CA PHE A 254 -9.87 -3.43 17.55
C PHE A 254 -9.84 -1.92 17.32
N HIS A 255 -10.51 -1.50 16.25
CA HIS A 255 -10.77 -0.08 15.96
C HIS A 255 -11.60 0.55 17.10
N ASP A 256 -11.47 1.85 17.32
CA ASP A 256 -11.82 2.58 18.55
C ASP A 256 -13.25 2.36 19.09
N ILE A 257 -13.47 1.27 19.84
CA ILE A 257 -14.71 0.98 20.59
C ILE A 257 -14.79 1.69 21.95
N GLY A 258 -13.99 2.73 22.18
CA GLY A 258 -13.91 3.43 23.46
C GLY A 258 -13.36 2.54 24.60
N GLY A 259 -13.88 2.72 25.82
CA GLY A 259 -13.36 2.10 27.05
C GLY A 259 -13.32 0.56 27.06
N ASP A 260 -14.13 -0.08 26.20
CA ASP A 260 -14.25 -1.54 26.12
C ASP A 260 -13.14 -2.22 25.30
N LYS A 261 -12.33 -1.44 24.57
CA LYS A 261 -11.24 -1.94 23.71
C LYS A 261 -10.31 -2.88 24.46
N TRP A 262 -9.86 -2.46 25.64
CA TRP A 262 -8.85 -3.19 26.41
C TRP A 262 -9.36 -4.53 26.91
N THR A 263 -10.60 -4.56 27.40
CA THR A 263 -11.26 -5.79 27.84
C THR A 263 -11.46 -6.76 26.69
N ALA A 264 -11.92 -6.26 25.53
CA ALA A 264 -12.14 -7.08 24.33
C ALA A 264 -10.83 -7.68 23.80
N MET A 265 -9.75 -6.88 23.76
CA MET A 265 -8.42 -7.37 23.37
C MET A 265 -7.92 -8.44 24.36
N ALA A 266 -8.02 -8.19 25.67
CA ALA A 266 -7.58 -9.14 26.68
C ALA A 266 -8.31 -10.49 26.56
N ASP A 267 -9.64 -10.46 26.43
CA ASP A 267 -10.46 -11.66 26.23
C ASP A 267 -10.12 -12.39 24.94
N THR A 268 -9.87 -11.65 23.85
CA THR A 268 -9.51 -12.26 22.56
C THR A 268 -8.12 -12.90 22.59
N ILE A 269 -7.13 -12.26 23.23
CA ILE A 269 -5.79 -12.83 23.44
C ILE A 269 -5.88 -14.11 24.28
N ALA A 270 -6.65 -14.09 25.37
CA ALA A 270 -6.85 -15.27 26.20
C ALA A 270 -7.51 -16.41 25.41
N ARG A 271 -8.55 -16.12 24.63
CA ARG A 271 -9.28 -17.12 23.83
C ARG A 271 -8.44 -17.73 22.71
N THR A 272 -7.62 -16.93 22.03
CA THR A 272 -6.73 -17.41 20.98
C THR A 272 -5.62 -18.28 21.56
N ALA A 273 -5.14 -17.99 22.77
CA ALA A 273 -4.17 -18.84 23.47
C ALA A 273 -4.77 -20.14 24.01
N GLU A 274 -5.97 -20.09 24.62
CA GLU A 274 -6.58 -21.23 25.34
C GLU A 274 -7.39 -22.18 24.46
N ARG A 275 -8.01 -21.68 23.38
CA ARG A 275 -9.05 -22.40 22.62
C ARG A 275 -8.66 -22.59 21.16
N LYS A 276 -7.48 -23.20 20.93
CA LYS A 276 -6.93 -23.59 19.61
C LYS A 276 -7.87 -24.36 18.66
N LYS A 277 -9.12 -24.67 19.04
CA LYS A 277 -10.08 -25.42 18.21
C LYS A 277 -11.32 -24.63 17.80
N LYS A 278 -11.65 -23.51 18.47
CA LYS A 278 -12.92 -22.82 18.18
C LYS A 278 -12.84 -21.99 16.90
N TRP A 279 -11.76 -21.24 16.71
CA TRP A 279 -11.59 -20.30 15.59
C TRP A 279 -10.66 -20.81 14.49
N GLU A 280 -9.78 -21.77 14.83
CA GLU A 280 -8.85 -22.36 13.89
C GLU A 280 -9.59 -23.28 12.93
N VAL A 281 -9.61 -22.89 11.66
CA VAL A 281 -10.21 -23.65 10.54
C VAL A 281 -9.12 -23.78 9.48
N PRO A 282 -8.84 -24.98 8.95
CA PRO A 282 -7.94 -25.13 7.81
C PRO A 282 -8.34 -24.19 6.67
N PHE A 283 -7.37 -23.61 5.97
CA PHE A 283 -7.63 -22.62 4.92
C PHE A 283 -8.62 -23.15 3.87
N GLU A 284 -8.49 -24.41 3.50
CA GLU A 284 -9.31 -25.12 2.50
C GLU A 284 -10.77 -25.31 2.96
N GLU A 285 -11.04 -25.23 4.26
CA GLU A 285 -12.38 -25.31 4.84
C GLU A 285 -13.00 -23.92 5.09
N THR A 286 -12.25 -22.84 4.87
CA THR A 286 -12.77 -21.47 4.93
C THR A 286 -13.49 -21.07 3.63
N THR A 287 -14.13 -19.90 3.60
CA THR A 287 -14.73 -19.37 2.37
C THR A 287 -13.74 -18.60 1.49
N TYR A 288 -12.52 -18.33 1.99
CA TYR A 288 -11.57 -17.42 1.35
C TYR A 288 -11.22 -17.83 -0.08
N GLU A 289 -10.87 -19.10 -0.32
CA GLU A 289 -10.43 -19.56 -1.64
C GLU A 289 -11.47 -19.24 -2.72
N ARG A 290 -12.73 -19.61 -2.47
CA ARG A 290 -13.85 -19.33 -3.38
C ARG A 290 -14.09 -17.83 -3.53
N GLU A 291 -14.19 -17.10 -2.42
CA GLU A 291 -14.53 -15.68 -2.45
C GLU A 291 -13.48 -14.82 -3.19
N ILE A 292 -12.20 -15.14 -2.99
CA ILE A 292 -11.07 -14.50 -3.67
C ILE A 292 -11.06 -14.83 -5.16
N ALA A 293 -11.27 -16.10 -5.51
CA ALA A 293 -11.36 -16.52 -6.90
C ALA A 293 -12.51 -15.79 -7.63
N ASP A 294 -13.68 -15.74 -7.01
CA ASP A 294 -14.87 -15.04 -7.53
C ASP A 294 -14.65 -13.53 -7.67
N TYR A 295 -13.92 -12.91 -6.73
CA TYR A 295 -13.55 -11.50 -6.79
C TYR A 295 -12.70 -11.20 -8.02
N TRP A 296 -11.60 -11.92 -8.22
CA TRP A 296 -10.71 -11.67 -9.36
C TRP A 296 -11.37 -12.03 -10.69
N ASP A 297 -12.14 -13.13 -10.76
CA ASP A 297 -12.88 -13.50 -11.97
C ASP A 297 -13.91 -12.44 -12.36
N ARG A 298 -14.63 -11.87 -11.39
CA ARG A 298 -15.57 -10.77 -11.64
C ARG A 298 -14.88 -9.56 -12.28
N ILE A 299 -13.67 -9.20 -11.86
CA ILE A 299 -12.92 -8.11 -12.49
C ILE A 299 -12.46 -8.49 -13.90
N ARG A 300 -12.00 -9.73 -14.12
CA ARG A 300 -11.66 -10.23 -15.47
C ARG A 300 -12.86 -10.15 -16.40
N LYS A 301 -14.03 -10.59 -15.93
CA LYS A 301 -15.32 -10.52 -16.63
C LYS A 301 -15.68 -9.07 -16.98
N ALA A 302 -15.59 -8.15 -16.03
CA ALA A 302 -15.83 -6.73 -16.26
C ALA A 302 -14.87 -6.13 -17.30
N ARG A 303 -13.57 -6.41 -17.22
CA ARG A 303 -12.56 -5.96 -18.20
C ARG A 303 -12.86 -6.48 -19.61
N ARG A 304 -13.29 -7.73 -19.75
CA ARG A 304 -13.71 -8.31 -21.04
C ARG A 304 -14.93 -7.56 -21.60
N LEU A 305 -15.95 -7.30 -20.80
CA LEU A 305 -17.13 -6.53 -21.23
C LEU A 305 -16.77 -5.10 -21.67
N LEU A 306 -15.90 -4.41 -20.91
CA LEU A 306 -15.41 -3.08 -21.27
C LEU A 306 -14.65 -3.11 -22.60
N GLY A 307 -13.80 -4.12 -22.82
CA GLY A 307 -13.09 -4.31 -24.09
C GLY A 307 -14.03 -4.54 -25.28
N MET A 308 -15.10 -5.32 -25.11
CA MET A 308 -16.12 -5.51 -26.15
C MET A 308 -16.85 -4.20 -26.50
N ALA A 309 -17.08 -3.34 -25.50
CA ALA A 309 -17.80 -2.08 -25.69
C ALA A 309 -16.98 -0.98 -26.39
N GLN A 310 -15.65 -1.06 -26.38
CA GLN A 310 -14.76 -0.09 -27.06
C GLN A 310 -15.04 0.03 -28.57
N GLN A 311 -15.63 -0.99 -29.19
CA GLN A 311 -15.98 -0.99 -30.62
C GLN A 311 -17.35 -0.39 -30.92
N ARG A 312 -18.12 0.07 -29.91
CA ARG A 312 -19.52 0.49 -30.03
C ARG A 312 -19.87 1.75 -29.23
N THR A 313 -18.90 2.63 -28.99
CA THR A 313 -19.08 3.82 -28.12
C THR A 313 -19.97 4.91 -28.72
N ASP A 314 -20.34 4.82 -30.00
CA ASP A 314 -21.22 5.79 -30.66
C ASP A 314 -22.69 5.68 -30.21
N ASP A 315 -23.06 4.60 -29.50
CA ASP A 315 -24.36 4.42 -28.87
C ASP A 315 -24.34 5.02 -27.44
N ASN A 316 -25.16 6.05 -27.21
CA ASN A 316 -25.24 6.74 -25.92
C ASN A 316 -25.58 5.80 -24.74
N ALA A 317 -26.41 4.76 -24.97
CA ALA A 317 -26.72 3.79 -23.92
C ALA A 317 -25.52 2.91 -23.57
N VAL A 318 -24.71 2.55 -24.56
CA VAL A 318 -23.45 1.82 -24.36
C VAL A 318 -22.44 2.70 -23.64
N TYR A 319 -22.30 3.96 -24.05
CA TYR A 319 -21.40 4.93 -23.42
C TYR A 319 -21.69 5.10 -21.92
N GLU A 320 -22.95 5.33 -21.54
CA GLU A 320 -23.32 5.48 -20.13
C GLU A 320 -23.13 4.19 -19.33
N ALA A 321 -23.40 3.02 -19.93
CA ALA A 321 -23.16 1.74 -19.27
C ALA A 321 -21.66 1.45 -19.08
N VAL A 322 -20.82 1.83 -20.06
CA VAL A 322 -19.35 1.78 -19.96
C VAL A 322 -18.88 2.65 -18.81
N ARG A 323 -19.34 3.91 -18.71
CA ARG A 323 -18.95 4.81 -17.62
C ARG A 323 -19.30 4.24 -16.25
N ARG A 324 -20.49 3.67 -16.10
CA ARG A 324 -20.93 3.05 -14.83
C ARG A 324 -20.06 1.85 -14.45
N LEU A 325 -19.80 0.94 -15.40
CA LEU A 325 -18.97 -0.22 -15.12
C LEU A 325 -17.51 0.18 -14.86
N GLN A 326 -16.97 1.14 -15.62
CA GLN A 326 -15.64 1.70 -15.36
C GLN A 326 -15.56 2.28 -13.95
N TYR A 327 -16.55 3.08 -13.56
CA TYR A 327 -16.62 3.64 -12.22
C TYR A 327 -16.64 2.53 -11.16
N ALA A 328 -17.46 1.49 -11.31
CA ALA A 328 -17.49 0.38 -10.37
C ALA A 328 -16.15 -0.38 -10.33
N THR A 329 -15.56 -0.71 -11.49
CA THR A 329 -14.28 -1.44 -11.54
C THR A 329 -13.10 -0.66 -11.00
N THR A 330 -13.16 0.66 -11.08
CA THR A 330 -12.15 1.54 -10.50
C THR A 330 -12.46 1.74 -9.03
N TYR A 331 -13.60 2.34 -8.70
CA TYR A 331 -13.93 2.89 -7.40
C TYR A 331 -14.70 1.98 -6.45
N GLU A 332 -15.32 0.89 -6.88
CA GLU A 332 -16.29 0.13 -6.08
C GLU A 332 -16.14 -1.38 -6.28
N VAL A 333 -14.92 -1.83 -6.50
CA VAL A 333 -14.61 -3.22 -6.86
C VAL A 333 -14.88 -4.22 -5.72
N ASP A 334 -14.83 -3.76 -4.47
CA ASP A 334 -15.24 -4.43 -3.24
C ASP A 334 -16.76 -4.47 -3.04
N ASP A 335 -17.54 -3.68 -3.79
CA ASP A 335 -19.01 -3.66 -3.74
C ASP A 335 -19.59 -4.61 -4.79
N LEU A 336 -20.06 -5.78 -4.32
CA LEU A 336 -20.59 -6.83 -5.19
C LEU A 336 -21.81 -6.38 -5.98
N GLU A 337 -22.71 -5.60 -5.37
CA GLU A 337 -23.96 -5.18 -6.00
C GLU A 337 -23.69 -4.19 -7.12
N LYS A 338 -22.81 -3.20 -6.87
CA LYS A 338 -22.45 -2.21 -7.88
C LYS A 338 -21.66 -2.82 -9.04
N MET A 339 -20.75 -3.73 -8.75
CA MET A 339 -20.03 -4.48 -9.79
C MET A 339 -20.99 -5.32 -10.65
N ARG A 340 -21.90 -6.08 -10.03
CA ARG A 340 -22.91 -6.87 -10.77
C ARG A 340 -23.86 -5.98 -11.57
N GLY A 341 -24.36 -4.91 -10.96
CA GLY A 341 -25.25 -3.94 -11.60
C GLY A 341 -24.62 -3.27 -12.82
N GLY A 342 -23.35 -2.85 -12.71
CA GLY A 342 -22.59 -2.30 -13.82
C GLY A 342 -22.39 -3.30 -14.96
N MET A 343 -22.06 -4.56 -14.62
CA MET A 343 -21.86 -5.61 -15.62
C MET A 343 -23.17 -5.95 -16.35
N ILE A 344 -24.25 -6.19 -15.62
CA ILE A 344 -25.58 -6.45 -16.20
C ILE A 344 -26.04 -5.27 -17.07
N GLY A 345 -25.84 -4.03 -16.59
CA GLY A 345 -26.16 -2.82 -17.33
C GLY A 345 -25.46 -2.77 -18.69
N LEU A 346 -24.15 -3.03 -18.72
CA LEU A 346 -23.38 -3.03 -19.97
C LEU A 346 -23.76 -4.20 -20.90
N GLN A 347 -23.99 -5.39 -20.36
CA GLN A 347 -24.46 -6.52 -21.18
C GLN A 347 -25.80 -6.23 -21.87
N ASN A 348 -26.72 -5.58 -21.15
CA ASN A 348 -28.01 -5.18 -21.69
C ASN A 348 -27.86 -4.11 -22.78
N ALA A 349 -27.00 -3.10 -22.56
CA ALA A 349 -26.72 -2.06 -23.56
C ALA A 349 -26.08 -2.64 -24.83
N LEU A 350 -25.17 -3.62 -24.68
CA LEU A 350 -24.55 -4.34 -25.81
C LEU A 350 -25.48 -5.34 -26.51
N ARG A 351 -26.67 -5.61 -25.95
CA ARG A 351 -27.66 -6.58 -26.42
C ARG A 351 -27.10 -8.01 -26.53
N LEU A 352 -26.22 -8.39 -25.60
CA LEU A 352 -25.59 -9.72 -25.58
C LEU A 352 -26.63 -10.82 -25.34
N LYS A 353 -26.61 -11.85 -26.20
CA LYS A 353 -27.53 -13.01 -26.10
C LYS A 353 -26.90 -14.11 -25.24
N GLY A 354 -27.70 -15.11 -24.84
CA GLY A 354 -27.39 -16.07 -23.78
C GLY A 354 -25.93 -16.56 -23.71
N ASN A 355 -25.39 -17.08 -24.80
CA ASN A 355 -24.00 -17.59 -24.89
C ASN A 355 -22.90 -16.51 -24.85
N GLU A 356 -23.26 -15.23 -25.05
CA GLU A 356 -22.35 -14.08 -24.98
C GLU A 356 -22.39 -13.41 -23.60
N ARG A 357 -23.30 -13.83 -22.71
CA ARG A 357 -23.39 -13.27 -21.36
C ARG A 357 -22.27 -13.81 -20.50
N ILE A 358 -21.66 -12.92 -19.73
CA ILE A 358 -20.48 -13.18 -18.90
C ILE A 358 -20.88 -13.32 -17.41
N VAL A 359 -22.16 -13.16 -17.09
CA VAL A 359 -22.70 -13.22 -15.72
C VAL A 359 -23.80 -14.26 -15.69
N GLU A 360 -23.52 -15.39 -15.03
CA GLU A 360 -24.50 -16.29 -14.43
C GLU A 360 -24.30 -16.28 -12.92
#